data_AF-A0A4Y7SLZ7-F1
#
_entry.id   AF-A0A4Y7SLZ7-F1
#
_cell.length_a   1.000
_cell.length_b   1.000
_cell.length_c   1.000
_cell.angle_alpha   90.00
_cell.angle_beta   90.00
_cell.angle_gamma   90.00
#
_symmetry.space_group_name_H-M   'P 1'
#
loop_
_entity.id
_entity.type
_entity.pdbx_description
1 polymer ?
#
loop_
_entity_poly.entity_id
_entity_poly.type
_entity_poly.pdbx_seq_one_letter_code
_entity_poly.pdbx_strand_id
1 'polypeptide(L)'
;GYHETAWIINSFAHIARKHGLLDVCHTVLTKIYTLPNIEISEAFLKLREQAKCHYQKPADYNVGLDVINNTNLMFFTYAQKAEFYTLKAMFFAKLNRNEDANSAFGQAAQIELNQAKGRAEWGRYHDRVFKSDPVSADFSSAPNAVSCYMQAAGLYKCAKSRPLLGRVLWLLSADDPQGLAGRAFDNYKGDAAFWCWITFIPQLIVSLQHREAKHARFILQSLAKHYPQAVFYQLHTHREEMVLARRQYMLRAQTQAAMQAEAAERASAEANGGVAMADGTADGNASNPLQPQ
;
A
#
# COMPACT_ATOMS: atom_id res chain seq x y z
N GLY A 1 35.23 27.69 -10.68
CA GLY A 1 35.86 27.02 -11.84
C GLY A 1 34.80 26.33 -12.68
N TYR A 2 35.12 25.81 -13.85
CA TYR A 2 34.12 25.24 -14.79
C TYR A 2 33.29 24.08 -14.20
N HIS A 3 33.88 23.21 -13.38
CA HIS A 3 33.17 22.13 -12.68
C HIS A 3 32.07 22.66 -11.75
N GLU A 4 32.38 23.68 -10.95
CA GLU A 4 31.40 24.35 -10.07
C GLU A 4 30.24 24.97 -10.89
N THR A 5 30.54 25.52 -12.07
CA THR A 5 29.52 26.05 -12.97
C THR A 5 28.58 24.95 -13.49
N ALA A 6 29.11 23.76 -13.82
CA ALA A 6 28.29 22.60 -14.19
C ALA A 6 27.40 22.14 -13.03
N TRP A 7 27.95 22.09 -11.81
CA TRP A 7 27.22 21.72 -10.60
C TRP A 7 26.07 22.70 -10.29
N ILE A 8 26.30 24.01 -10.42
CA ILE A 8 25.27 25.05 -10.27
C ILE A 8 24.17 24.88 -11.34
N ILE A 9 24.53 24.64 -12.61
CA ILE A 9 23.58 24.41 -13.71
C ILE A 9 22.69 23.19 -13.41
N ASN A 10 23.29 22.06 -13.02
CA ASN A 10 22.57 20.83 -12.69
C ASN A 10 21.68 20.98 -11.45
N SER A 11 22.16 21.67 -10.41
CA SER A 11 21.41 21.94 -9.18
C SER A 11 20.22 22.88 -9.44
N PHE A 12 20.41 23.94 -10.22
CA PHE A 12 19.32 24.83 -10.62
C PHE A 12 18.27 24.11 -11.48
N ALA A 13 18.70 23.32 -12.47
CA ALA A 13 17.78 22.54 -13.31
C ALA A 13 16.95 21.53 -12.48
N HIS A 14 17.57 20.88 -11.51
CA HIS A 14 16.87 19.97 -10.58
C HIS A 14 15.81 20.68 -9.74
N ILE A 15 16.07 21.91 -9.29
CA ILE A 15 15.12 22.76 -8.56
C ILE A 15 14.01 23.24 -9.50
N ALA A 16 14.33 23.79 -10.66
CA ALA A 16 13.36 24.22 -11.67
C ALA A 16 12.36 23.11 -12.04
N ARG A 17 12.86 21.88 -12.28
CA ARG A 17 12.01 20.69 -12.53
C ARG A 17 11.13 20.32 -11.33
N LYS A 18 11.58 20.51 -10.09
CA LYS A 18 10.75 20.29 -8.89
C LYS A 18 9.61 21.31 -8.77
N HIS A 19 9.83 22.54 -9.23
CA HIS A 19 8.80 23.59 -9.28
C HIS A 19 7.93 23.55 -10.55
N GLY A 20 8.09 22.53 -11.42
CA GLY A 20 7.32 22.38 -12.65
C GLY A 20 7.75 23.30 -13.81
N LEU A 21 8.84 24.06 -13.66
CA LEU A 21 9.37 24.97 -14.67
C LEU A 21 10.22 24.19 -15.69
N LEU A 22 9.55 23.36 -16.50
CA LEU A 22 10.20 22.38 -17.39
C LEU A 22 10.96 23.02 -18.56
N ASP A 23 10.47 24.12 -19.09
CA ASP A 23 11.13 24.80 -20.21
C ASP A 23 12.41 25.51 -19.70
N VAL A 24 12.34 26.09 -18.50
CA VAL A 24 13.52 26.62 -17.79
C VAL A 24 14.53 25.52 -17.45
N CYS A 25 14.08 24.33 -17.00
CA CYS A 25 14.95 23.15 -16.87
C CYS A 25 15.72 22.89 -18.16
N HIS A 26 15.00 22.82 -19.30
CA HIS A 26 15.62 22.52 -20.60
C HIS A 26 16.62 23.60 -21.02
N THR A 27 16.25 24.89 -20.97
CA THR A 27 17.12 26.02 -21.33
C THR A 27 18.36 26.14 -20.43
N VAL A 28 18.30 25.70 -19.17
CA VAL A 28 19.47 25.68 -18.30
C VAL A 28 20.36 24.46 -18.57
N LEU A 29 19.79 23.27 -18.78
CA LEU A 29 20.56 22.08 -19.12
C LEU A 29 21.30 22.19 -20.46
N THR A 30 20.81 22.97 -21.43
CA THR A 30 21.54 23.23 -22.68
C THR A 30 22.76 24.14 -22.48
N LYS A 31 22.82 24.96 -21.42
CA LYS A 31 24.01 25.76 -21.11
C LYS A 31 25.22 24.93 -20.70
N ILE A 32 25.05 23.66 -20.31
CA ILE A 32 26.19 22.81 -19.95
C ILE A 32 27.19 22.67 -21.13
N TYR A 33 26.68 22.70 -22.37
CA TYR A 33 27.50 22.54 -23.58
C TYR A 33 28.42 23.73 -23.86
N THR A 34 28.28 24.85 -23.14
CA THR A 34 29.22 25.99 -23.24
C THR A 34 30.46 25.80 -22.36
N LEU A 35 30.52 24.73 -21.56
CA LEU A 35 31.64 24.43 -20.67
C LEU A 35 32.62 23.45 -21.34
N PRO A 36 33.93 23.77 -21.44
CA PRO A 36 34.92 22.81 -21.93
C PRO A 36 35.15 21.70 -20.89
N ASN A 37 35.28 20.45 -21.37
CA ASN A 37 35.65 19.26 -20.56
C ASN A 37 34.78 19.04 -19.30
N ILE A 38 33.52 18.69 -19.52
CA ILE A 38 32.56 18.33 -18.45
C ILE A 38 32.94 16.98 -17.82
N GLU A 39 32.89 16.88 -16.50
CA GLU A 39 33.13 15.63 -15.78
C GLU A 39 32.02 14.59 -16.03
N ILE A 40 32.37 13.30 -16.05
CA ILE A 40 31.44 12.18 -16.27
C ILE A 40 30.28 12.18 -15.26
N SER A 41 30.54 12.60 -14.01
CA SER A 41 29.54 12.75 -12.94
C SER A 41 28.50 13.83 -13.26
N GLU A 42 28.95 15.00 -13.73
CA GLU A 42 28.09 16.13 -14.12
C GLU A 42 27.33 15.85 -15.43
N ALA A 43 27.94 15.14 -16.37
CA ALA A 43 27.26 14.65 -17.57
C ALA A 43 26.12 13.66 -17.23
N PHE A 44 26.36 12.74 -16.28
CA PHE A 44 25.32 11.87 -15.73
C PHE A 44 24.18 12.68 -15.10
N LEU A 45 24.48 13.67 -14.25
CA LEU A 45 23.46 14.51 -13.61
C LEU A 45 22.59 15.24 -14.64
N LYS A 46 23.20 15.82 -15.68
CA LYS A 46 22.50 16.51 -16.77
C LYS A 46 21.57 15.58 -17.54
N LEU A 47 22.06 14.42 -17.99
CA LEU A 47 21.25 13.45 -18.74
C LEU A 47 20.09 12.92 -17.88
N ARG A 48 20.34 12.72 -16.58
CA ARG A 48 19.33 12.27 -15.63
C ARG A 48 18.23 13.31 -15.40
N GLU A 49 18.56 14.58 -15.22
CA GLU A 49 17.53 15.62 -15.09
C GLU A 49 16.83 15.91 -16.42
N GLN A 50 17.52 15.80 -17.57
CA GLN A 50 16.90 15.87 -18.90
C GLN A 50 15.83 14.77 -19.07
N ALA A 51 16.18 13.51 -18.80
CA ALA A 51 15.24 12.39 -18.82
C ALA A 51 14.06 12.64 -17.86
N LYS A 52 14.32 13.14 -16.64
CA LYS A 52 13.26 13.46 -15.67
C LYS A 52 12.39 14.65 -16.09
N CYS A 53 12.89 15.61 -16.87
CA CYS A 53 12.09 16.71 -17.43
C CYS A 53 11.15 16.19 -18.53
N HIS A 54 11.61 15.33 -19.45
CA HIS A 54 10.73 14.66 -20.42
C HIS A 54 9.71 13.70 -19.76
N TYR A 55 10.08 13.00 -18.67
CA TYR A 55 9.15 12.11 -17.94
C TYR A 55 7.95 12.84 -17.30
N GLN A 56 7.98 14.17 -17.18
CA GLN A 56 6.82 14.96 -16.74
C GLN A 56 5.87 15.36 -17.87
N LYS A 57 6.29 15.33 -19.15
CA LYS A 57 5.46 15.66 -20.32
C LYS A 57 5.05 14.38 -21.07
N PRO A 58 3.76 13.98 -21.08
CA PRO A 58 3.31 12.76 -21.76
C PRO A 58 3.65 12.66 -23.25
N ALA A 59 3.68 13.80 -23.96
CA ALA A 59 4.08 13.86 -25.36
C ALA A 59 5.56 13.49 -25.61
N ASP A 60 6.43 13.72 -24.62
CA ASP A 60 7.89 13.61 -24.76
C ASP A 60 8.42 12.23 -24.33
N TYR A 61 7.56 11.27 -24.00
CA TYR A 61 8.00 9.97 -23.44
C TYR A 61 8.93 9.19 -24.38
N ASN A 62 8.69 9.24 -25.69
CA ASN A 62 9.59 8.63 -26.68
C ASN A 62 10.92 9.40 -26.78
N VAL A 63 10.88 10.74 -26.79
CA VAL A 63 12.09 11.59 -26.79
C VAL A 63 12.99 11.31 -25.58
N GLY A 64 12.39 11.18 -24.39
CA GLY A 64 13.11 10.83 -23.16
C GLY A 64 13.72 9.43 -23.21
N LEU A 65 13.04 8.46 -23.83
CA LEU A 65 13.53 7.10 -24.03
C LEU A 65 14.69 7.05 -25.05
N ASP A 66 14.62 7.82 -26.14
CA ASP A 66 15.66 7.88 -27.17
C ASP A 66 16.95 8.52 -26.63
N VAL A 67 16.84 9.57 -25.80
CA VAL A 67 18.00 10.15 -25.08
C VAL A 67 18.69 9.10 -24.22
N ILE A 68 17.94 8.22 -23.54
CA ILE A 68 18.51 7.13 -22.73
C ILE A 68 19.15 6.05 -23.61
N ASN A 69 18.47 5.62 -24.68
CA ASN A 69 18.97 4.56 -25.56
C ASN A 69 20.24 4.96 -26.31
N ASN A 70 20.36 6.23 -26.72
CA ASN A 70 21.51 6.76 -27.45
C ASN A 70 22.66 7.22 -26.53
N THR A 71 22.52 7.09 -25.21
CA THR A 71 23.58 7.42 -24.25
C THR A 71 24.59 6.27 -24.14
N ASN A 72 25.87 6.54 -24.41
CA ASN A 72 26.94 5.57 -24.14
C ASN A 72 27.16 5.44 -22.62
N LEU A 73 26.72 4.31 -22.05
CA LEU A 73 26.84 4.01 -20.63
C LEU A 73 28.24 3.56 -20.19
N MET A 74 29.19 3.28 -21.11
CA MET A 74 30.46 2.60 -20.82
C MET A 74 31.20 3.20 -19.60
N PHE A 75 31.35 4.53 -19.57
CA PHE A 75 32.11 5.29 -18.58
C PHE A 75 31.38 5.53 -17.25
N PHE A 76 30.10 5.16 -17.13
CA PHE A 76 29.32 5.35 -15.90
C PHE A 76 29.57 4.23 -14.88
N THR A 77 29.43 4.56 -13.60
CA THR A 77 29.49 3.58 -12.50
C THR A 77 28.31 2.61 -12.55
N TYR A 78 28.39 1.45 -11.90
CA TYR A 78 27.29 0.48 -11.85
C TYR A 78 26.00 1.07 -11.25
N ALA A 79 26.12 1.86 -10.18
CA ALA A 79 24.98 2.58 -9.60
C ALA A 79 24.34 3.62 -10.57
N GLN A 80 25.15 4.32 -11.37
CA GLN A 80 24.66 5.23 -12.41
C GLN A 80 23.96 4.47 -13.55
N LYS A 81 24.57 3.38 -14.02
CA LYS A 81 23.98 2.46 -15.01
C LYS A 81 22.61 1.96 -14.55
N ALA A 82 22.50 1.47 -13.31
CA ALA A 82 21.23 1.03 -12.74
C ALA A 82 20.17 2.14 -12.63
N GLU A 83 20.55 3.41 -12.33
CA GLU A 83 19.57 4.52 -12.33
C GLU A 83 19.06 4.79 -13.77
N PHE A 84 19.91 4.64 -14.79
CA PHE A 84 19.50 4.72 -16.19
C PHE A 84 18.57 3.59 -16.63
N TYR A 85 18.88 2.33 -16.31
CA TYR A 85 17.98 1.20 -16.62
C TYR A 85 16.64 1.31 -15.87
N THR A 86 16.65 1.80 -14.62
CA THR A 86 15.42 2.16 -13.89
C THR A 86 14.62 3.22 -14.64
N LEU A 87 15.24 4.32 -15.10
CA LEU A 87 14.54 5.37 -15.85
C LEU A 87 13.99 4.84 -17.19
N LYS A 88 14.75 4.00 -17.91
CA LYS A 88 14.31 3.31 -19.13
C LYS A 88 13.04 2.49 -18.87
N ALA A 89 13.04 1.69 -17.80
CA ALA A 89 11.90 0.89 -17.38
C ALA A 89 10.69 1.75 -17.00
N MET A 90 10.89 2.90 -16.34
CA MET A 90 9.84 3.85 -16.03
C MET A 90 9.18 4.44 -17.30
N PHE A 91 9.96 4.73 -18.35
CA PHE A 91 9.41 5.17 -19.64
C PHE A 91 8.61 4.06 -20.33
N PHE A 92 9.12 2.83 -20.40
CA PHE A 92 8.35 1.70 -20.94
C PHE A 92 7.02 1.49 -20.18
N ALA A 93 7.05 1.56 -18.84
CA ALA A 93 5.88 1.48 -17.97
C ALA A 93 4.91 2.69 -18.09
N LYS A 94 5.30 3.74 -18.80
CA LYS A 94 4.43 4.89 -19.14
C LYS A 94 3.91 4.84 -20.58
N LEU A 95 4.60 4.10 -21.44
CA LEU A 95 4.20 3.77 -22.82
C LEU A 95 3.38 2.47 -22.89
N ASN A 96 2.91 1.94 -21.76
CA ASN A 96 2.19 0.66 -21.62
C ASN A 96 2.94 -0.57 -22.19
N ARG A 97 4.27 -0.51 -22.29
CA ARG A 97 5.14 -1.60 -22.73
C ARG A 97 5.59 -2.43 -21.53
N ASN A 98 4.67 -3.25 -21.01
CA ASN A 98 4.84 -3.94 -19.74
C ASN A 98 6.00 -4.97 -19.72
N GLU A 99 6.15 -5.79 -20.74
CA GLU A 99 7.26 -6.76 -20.84
C GLU A 99 8.64 -6.08 -20.88
N ASP A 100 8.78 -5.06 -21.73
CA ASP A 100 10.01 -4.26 -21.82
C ASP A 100 10.33 -3.55 -20.51
N ALA A 101 9.31 -3.04 -19.81
CA ALA A 101 9.46 -2.42 -18.50
C ALA A 101 9.98 -3.43 -17.46
N ASN A 102 9.36 -4.61 -17.38
CA ASN A 102 9.75 -5.64 -16.42
C ASN A 102 11.17 -6.16 -16.69
N SER A 103 11.52 -6.39 -17.97
CA SER A 103 12.88 -6.75 -18.39
C SER A 103 13.91 -5.68 -18.03
N ALA A 104 13.61 -4.40 -18.29
CA ALA A 104 14.51 -3.30 -17.97
C ALA A 104 14.69 -3.07 -16.46
N PHE A 105 13.64 -3.26 -15.65
CA PHE A 105 13.76 -3.26 -14.18
C PHE A 105 14.58 -4.45 -13.68
N GLY A 106 14.39 -5.65 -14.25
CA GLY A 106 15.19 -6.83 -13.94
C GLY A 106 16.68 -6.62 -14.22
N GLN A 107 17.03 -6.03 -15.38
CA GLN A 107 18.40 -5.63 -15.72
C GLN A 107 18.96 -4.61 -14.71
N ALA A 108 18.20 -3.59 -14.33
CA ALA A 108 18.63 -2.61 -13.32
C ALA A 108 18.96 -3.28 -11.97
N ALA A 109 18.11 -4.22 -11.55
CA ALA A 109 18.27 -4.95 -10.28
C ALA A 109 19.44 -5.95 -10.29
N GLN A 110 19.79 -6.52 -11.45
CA GLN A 110 20.97 -7.36 -11.63
C GLN A 110 22.28 -6.55 -11.58
N ILE A 111 22.29 -5.34 -12.13
CA ILE A 111 23.48 -4.47 -12.16
C ILE A 111 23.85 -3.96 -10.77
N GLU A 112 22.87 -3.45 -10.00
CA GLU A 112 23.14 -2.84 -8.69
C GLU A 112 22.08 -3.25 -7.66
N LEU A 113 22.41 -4.27 -6.86
CA LEU A 113 21.51 -4.80 -5.83
C LEU A 113 21.12 -3.76 -4.77
N ASN A 114 21.98 -2.78 -4.49
CA ASN A 114 21.79 -1.81 -3.39
C ASN A 114 20.97 -0.56 -3.78
N GLN A 115 20.32 -0.55 -4.95
CA GLN A 115 19.57 0.62 -5.42
C GLN A 115 18.13 0.71 -4.86
N ALA A 116 17.97 1.29 -3.66
CA ALA A 116 16.67 1.48 -3.00
C ALA A 116 15.60 2.17 -3.87
N LYS A 117 16.01 3.18 -4.66
CA LYS A 117 15.11 3.92 -5.58
C LYS A 117 14.57 3.04 -6.70
N GLY A 118 15.45 2.29 -7.36
CA GLY A 118 15.08 1.40 -8.46
C GLY A 118 14.10 0.32 -8.02
N ARG A 119 14.40 -0.36 -6.90
CA ARG A 119 13.47 -1.34 -6.30
C ARG A 119 12.12 -0.73 -5.92
N ALA A 120 12.09 0.50 -5.39
CA ALA A 120 10.83 1.17 -5.06
C ALA A 120 9.99 1.52 -6.30
N GLU A 121 10.62 1.95 -7.41
CA GLU A 121 9.91 2.21 -8.67
C GLU A 121 9.45 0.92 -9.36
N TRP A 122 10.20 -0.18 -9.24
CA TRP A 122 9.78 -1.50 -9.72
C TRP A 122 8.56 -2.02 -8.93
N GLY A 123 8.55 -1.85 -7.60
CA GLY A 123 7.36 -2.13 -6.78
C GLY A 123 6.16 -1.26 -7.16
N ARG A 124 6.37 0.03 -7.46
CA ARG A 124 5.34 0.95 -7.99
C ARG A 124 4.88 0.63 -9.41
N TYR A 125 5.67 -0.10 -10.18
CA TYR A 125 5.27 -0.62 -11.47
C TYR A 125 4.33 -1.81 -11.29
N HIS A 126 4.73 -2.84 -10.53
CA HIS A 126 3.86 -3.98 -10.24
C HIS A 126 2.55 -3.57 -9.52
N ASP A 127 2.60 -2.60 -8.60
CA ASP A 127 1.40 -2.04 -7.96
C ASP A 127 0.48 -1.25 -8.91
N ARG A 128 1.01 -0.76 -10.05
CA ARG A 128 0.18 -0.18 -11.12
C ARG A 128 -0.44 -1.27 -11.97
N VAL A 129 0.33 -2.29 -12.38
CA VAL A 129 -0.16 -3.44 -13.15
C VAL A 129 -1.30 -4.15 -12.41
N PHE A 130 -1.11 -4.41 -11.10
CA PHE A 130 -2.13 -5.01 -10.23
C PHE A 130 -3.43 -4.17 -10.11
N LYS A 131 -3.34 -2.84 -10.23
CA LYS A 131 -4.53 -1.96 -10.22
C LYS A 131 -5.21 -1.84 -11.57
N SER A 132 -4.45 -1.86 -12.67
CA SER A 132 -4.99 -1.69 -14.01
C SER A 132 -5.79 -2.91 -14.48
N ASP A 133 -5.46 -4.08 -13.96
CA ASP A 133 -6.10 -5.32 -14.39
C ASP A 133 -6.37 -6.29 -13.21
N PRO A 134 -7.46 -6.11 -12.45
CA PRO A 134 -7.78 -6.99 -11.32
C PRO A 134 -8.19 -8.43 -11.70
N VAL A 135 -8.32 -8.75 -13.00
CA VAL A 135 -8.92 -10.01 -13.49
C VAL A 135 -7.91 -10.87 -14.25
N SER A 136 -7.00 -10.24 -14.99
CA SER A 136 -5.89 -10.89 -15.71
C SER A 136 -4.50 -10.34 -15.39
N ALA A 137 -4.31 -9.44 -14.42
CA ALA A 137 -2.99 -9.26 -13.85
C ALA A 137 -2.58 -10.58 -13.21
N ASP A 138 -1.50 -11.18 -13.71
CA ASP A 138 -0.88 -12.34 -13.09
C ASP A 138 -0.82 -12.13 -11.58
N PHE A 139 -1.32 -13.10 -10.82
CA PHE A 139 -1.24 -13.13 -9.36
C PHE A 139 0.22 -13.11 -8.83
N SER A 140 1.21 -13.14 -9.74
CA SER A 140 2.63 -12.84 -9.50
C SER A 140 2.92 -11.34 -9.25
N SER A 141 2.08 -10.40 -9.71
CA SER A 141 2.35 -8.97 -9.61
C SER A 141 2.31 -8.46 -8.16
N ALA A 142 1.33 -8.90 -7.36
CA ALA A 142 1.26 -8.57 -5.93
C ALA A 142 2.47 -9.07 -5.11
N PRO A 143 2.89 -10.36 -5.16
CA PRO A 143 4.08 -10.83 -4.46
C PRO A 143 5.39 -10.21 -4.98
N ASN A 144 5.49 -9.90 -6.28
CA ASN A 144 6.63 -9.16 -6.83
C ASN A 144 6.68 -7.71 -6.29
N ALA A 145 5.53 -7.03 -6.19
CA ALA A 145 5.42 -5.72 -5.56
C ALA A 145 5.84 -5.75 -4.07
N VAL A 146 5.33 -6.71 -3.29
CA VAL A 146 5.70 -6.89 -1.88
C VAL A 146 7.20 -7.13 -1.73
N SER A 147 7.77 -8.03 -2.52
CA SER A 147 9.21 -8.33 -2.52
C SER A 147 10.05 -7.08 -2.80
N CYS A 148 9.70 -6.32 -3.85
CA CYS A 148 10.38 -5.09 -4.23
C CYS A 148 10.26 -4.00 -3.14
N TYR A 149 9.09 -3.84 -2.54
CA TYR A 149 8.86 -2.86 -1.48
C TYR A 149 9.59 -3.21 -0.18
N MET A 150 9.63 -4.48 0.23
CA MET A 150 10.38 -4.93 1.40
C MET A 150 11.88 -4.72 1.21
N GLN A 151 12.42 -5.10 0.05
CA GLN A 151 13.82 -4.85 -0.31
C GLN A 151 14.15 -3.35 -0.34
N ALA A 152 13.29 -2.52 -0.94
CA ALA A 152 13.47 -1.07 -0.97
C ALA A 152 13.41 -0.44 0.43
N ALA A 153 12.51 -0.90 1.31
CA ALA A 153 12.39 -0.42 2.68
C ALA A 153 13.65 -0.73 3.51
N GLY A 154 14.17 -1.95 3.41
CA GLY A 154 15.40 -2.38 4.06
C GLY A 154 16.66 -1.64 3.59
N LEU A 155 16.68 -1.19 2.32
CA LEU A 155 17.76 -0.35 1.81
C LEU A 155 17.61 1.14 2.17
N TYR A 156 16.38 1.66 2.27
CA TYR A 156 16.15 3.08 2.57
C TYR A 156 16.44 3.46 4.02
N LYS A 157 16.07 2.61 4.99
CA LYS A 157 16.22 2.81 6.45
C LYS A 157 15.84 4.21 6.99
N CYS A 158 14.94 4.91 6.32
CA CYS A 158 14.53 6.27 6.64
C CYS A 158 13.03 6.48 6.35
N ALA A 159 12.47 7.64 6.70
CA ALA A 159 11.03 7.92 6.57
C ALA A 159 10.41 7.67 5.17
N LYS A 160 11.23 7.62 4.11
CA LYS A 160 10.82 7.27 2.73
C LYS A 160 10.34 5.81 2.58
N SER A 161 10.70 4.91 3.49
CA SER A 161 10.21 3.53 3.50
C SER A 161 8.75 3.43 3.99
N ARG A 162 8.31 4.33 4.88
CA ARG A 162 6.96 4.30 5.48
C ARG A 162 5.82 4.13 4.45
N PRO A 163 5.71 4.94 3.37
CA PRO A 163 4.66 4.73 2.37
C PRO A 163 4.78 3.39 1.62
N LEU A 164 5.98 2.81 1.50
CA LEU A 164 6.18 1.48 0.91
C LEU A 164 5.66 0.39 1.86
N LEU A 165 5.98 0.48 3.15
CA LEU A 165 5.52 -0.44 4.19
C LEU A 165 3.99 -0.38 4.37
N GLY A 166 3.41 0.82 4.36
CA GLY A 166 1.95 0.99 4.34
C GLY A 166 1.29 0.36 3.11
N ARG A 167 1.97 0.37 1.94
CA ARG A 167 1.48 -0.33 0.75
C ARG A 167 1.63 -1.85 0.87
N VAL A 168 2.69 -2.36 1.50
CA VAL A 168 2.84 -3.78 1.83
C VAL A 168 1.71 -4.26 2.75
N LEU A 169 1.38 -3.52 3.81
CA LEU A 169 0.22 -3.86 4.67
C LEU A 169 -1.08 -3.95 3.87
N TRP A 170 -1.34 -2.97 2.99
CA TRP A 170 -2.52 -3.01 2.14
C TRP A 170 -2.53 -4.23 1.21
N LEU A 171 -1.40 -4.55 0.58
CA LEU A 171 -1.26 -5.73 -0.29
C LEU A 171 -1.45 -7.05 0.48
N LEU A 172 -1.09 -7.11 1.76
CA LEU A 172 -1.36 -8.27 2.63
C LEU A 172 -2.84 -8.37 3.04
N SER A 173 -3.52 -7.24 3.27
CA SER A 173 -4.96 -7.23 3.55
C SER A 173 -5.82 -7.60 2.33
N ALA A 174 -5.29 -7.36 1.13
CA ALA A 174 -5.89 -7.68 -0.16
C ALA A 174 -5.27 -8.95 -0.81
N ASP A 175 -4.64 -9.83 -0.01
CA ASP A 175 -4.03 -11.05 -0.52
C ASP A 175 -5.07 -12.07 -1.01
N ASP A 176 -4.67 -12.83 -2.03
CA ASP A 176 -5.48 -13.81 -2.73
C ASP A 176 -5.67 -15.08 -1.87
N PRO A 177 -6.70 -15.94 -2.07
CA PRO A 177 -6.90 -17.15 -1.25
C PRO A 177 -5.70 -18.11 -1.22
N GLN A 178 -4.79 -18.03 -2.20
CA GLN A 178 -3.54 -18.81 -2.20
C GLN A 178 -2.46 -18.24 -1.25
N GLY A 179 -2.60 -17.00 -0.78
CA GLY A 179 -1.68 -16.33 0.13
C GLY A 179 -0.32 -15.97 -0.49
N LEU A 180 -0.30 -15.61 -1.77
CA LEU A 180 0.96 -15.42 -2.52
C LEU A 180 1.72 -14.19 -2.04
N ALA A 181 1.05 -13.07 -1.75
CA ALA A 181 1.71 -11.87 -1.23
C ALA A 181 2.27 -12.12 0.19
N GLY A 182 1.54 -12.87 1.01
CA GLY A 182 1.99 -13.34 2.32
C GLY A 182 3.20 -14.25 2.27
N ARG A 183 3.29 -15.16 1.28
CA ARG A 183 4.49 -15.99 1.04
C ARG A 183 5.70 -15.15 0.61
N ALA A 184 5.49 -14.14 -0.23
CA ALA A 184 6.56 -13.22 -0.64
C ALA A 184 7.10 -12.39 0.54
N PHE A 185 6.22 -11.99 1.46
CA PHE A 185 6.63 -11.37 2.73
C PHE A 185 7.45 -12.35 3.59
N ASP A 186 6.95 -13.57 3.81
CA ASP A 186 7.63 -14.59 4.64
C ASP A 186 9.00 -15.01 4.07
N ASN A 187 9.16 -14.98 2.75
CA ASN A 187 10.42 -15.30 2.05
C ASN A 187 11.47 -14.18 2.13
N TYR A 188 11.12 -12.98 2.62
CA TYR A 188 12.06 -11.86 2.71
C TYR A 188 13.05 -12.03 3.87
N LYS A 189 14.33 -12.26 3.53
CA LYS A 189 15.43 -12.49 4.51
C LYS A 189 16.30 -11.25 4.78
N GLY A 190 15.87 -10.06 4.35
CA GLY A 190 16.63 -8.82 4.56
C GLY A 190 16.29 -8.12 5.90
N ASP A 191 16.94 -7.00 6.16
CA ASP A 191 16.60 -6.11 7.27
C ASP A 191 15.24 -5.45 7.01
N ALA A 192 14.21 -5.84 7.76
CA ALA A 192 12.85 -5.32 7.64
C ALA A 192 12.69 -3.85 8.10
N ALA A 193 13.76 -3.19 8.54
CA ALA A 193 13.78 -1.80 9.00
C ALA A 193 12.74 -1.52 10.09
N PHE A 194 12.72 -2.34 11.15
CA PHE A 194 11.72 -2.34 12.23
C PHE A 194 11.36 -0.95 12.80
N TRP A 195 12.33 -0.03 12.90
CA TRP A 195 12.07 1.37 13.29
C TRP A 195 10.97 2.06 12.46
N CYS A 196 10.88 1.76 11.17
CA CYS A 196 9.90 2.34 10.25
C CYS A 196 8.50 1.72 10.39
N TRP A 197 8.39 0.57 11.05
CA TRP A 197 7.11 -0.08 11.37
C TRP A 197 6.44 0.48 12.63
N ILE A 198 7.18 1.22 13.48
CA ILE A 198 6.65 1.83 14.71
C ILE A 198 5.44 2.74 14.41
N THR A 199 5.47 3.48 13.30
CA THR A 199 4.34 4.35 12.88
C THR A 199 3.09 3.59 12.44
N PHE A 200 3.18 2.27 12.28
CA PHE A 200 2.08 1.40 11.88
C PHE A 200 1.60 0.47 13.02
N ILE A 201 2.07 0.66 14.26
CA ILE A 201 1.66 -0.16 15.42
C ILE A 201 0.13 -0.21 15.58
N PRO A 202 -0.64 0.89 15.52
CA PRO A 202 -2.09 0.84 15.63
C PRO A 202 -2.74 -0.01 14.53
N GLN A 203 -2.30 0.15 13.28
CA GLN A 203 -2.79 -0.62 12.13
C GLN A 203 -2.43 -2.11 12.27
N LEU A 204 -1.20 -2.43 12.68
CA LEU A 204 -0.76 -3.80 12.93
C LEU A 204 -1.58 -4.48 14.04
N ILE A 205 -1.97 -3.75 15.08
CA ILE A 205 -2.81 -4.27 16.17
C ILE A 205 -4.23 -4.57 15.67
N VAL A 206 -4.82 -3.70 14.85
CA VAL A 206 -6.14 -3.95 14.23
C VAL A 206 -6.07 -5.14 13.25
N SER A 207 -5.02 -5.22 12.43
CA SER A 207 -4.76 -6.34 11.51
C SER A 207 -4.65 -7.72 12.19
N LEU A 208 -4.49 -7.80 13.52
CA LEU A 208 -4.60 -9.08 14.25
C LEU A 208 -6.01 -9.69 14.20
N GLN A 209 -7.03 -8.92 13.83
CA GLN A 209 -8.42 -9.38 13.65
C GLN A 209 -8.72 -9.80 12.20
N HIS A 210 -7.80 -9.58 11.27
CA HIS A 210 -7.98 -9.77 9.83
C HIS A 210 -7.12 -10.93 9.29
N ARG A 211 -7.15 -11.16 7.98
CA ARG A 211 -6.50 -12.33 7.35
C ARG A 211 -4.98 -12.30 7.50
N GLU A 212 -4.39 -11.11 7.49
CA GLU A 212 -2.96 -10.84 7.62
C GLU A 212 -2.43 -10.93 9.06
N ALA A 213 -3.25 -11.38 10.02
CA ALA A 213 -2.90 -11.50 11.44
C ALA A 213 -1.59 -12.28 11.70
N LYS A 214 -1.25 -13.27 10.86
CA LYS A 214 0.02 -14.01 10.93
C LYS A 214 1.21 -13.05 10.78
N HIS A 215 1.21 -12.24 9.72
CA HIS A 215 2.29 -11.31 9.38
C HIS A 215 2.33 -10.14 10.36
N ALA A 216 1.17 -9.59 10.72
CA ALA A 216 1.06 -8.55 11.72
C ALA A 216 1.61 -8.99 13.09
N ARG A 217 1.30 -10.22 13.53
CA ARG A 217 1.86 -10.83 14.75
C ARG A 217 3.38 -10.96 14.69
N PHE A 218 3.95 -11.41 13.57
CA PHE A 218 5.40 -11.51 13.40
C PHE A 218 6.10 -10.14 13.55
N ILE A 219 5.55 -9.10 12.91
CA ILE A 219 6.08 -7.74 13.00
C ILE A 219 5.95 -7.21 14.43
N LEU A 220 4.79 -7.35 15.08
CA LEU A 220 4.55 -6.90 16.45
C LEU A 220 5.43 -7.63 17.48
N GLN A 221 5.62 -8.94 17.35
CA GLN A 221 6.56 -9.70 18.20
C GLN A 221 8.01 -9.24 18.01
N SER A 222 8.40 -8.88 16.78
CA SER A 222 9.73 -8.35 16.50
C SER A 222 9.90 -6.93 17.04
N LEU A 223 8.88 -6.07 16.89
CA LEU A 223 8.84 -4.73 17.49
C LEU A 223 8.88 -4.78 19.03
N ALA A 224 8.16 -5.71 19.66
CA ALA A 224 8.17 -5.84 21.12
C ALA A 224 9.56 -6.24 21.67
N LYS A 225 10.37 -6.98 20.90
CA LYS A 225 11.75 -7.34 21.26
C LYS A 225 12.73 -6.18 21.12
N HIS A 226 12.60 -5.35 20.09
CA HIS A 226 13.54 -4.25 19.80
C HIS A 226 13.13 -2.91 20.44
N TYR A 227 11.83 -2.64 20.55
CA TYR A 227 11.24 -1.36 20.96
C TYR A 227 10.02 -1.58 21.89
N PRO A 228 10.18 -2.28 23.04
CA PRO A 228 9.06 -2.65 23.92
C PRO A 228 8.20 -1.46 24.35
N GLN A 229 8.84 -0.32 24.66
CA GLN A 229 8.17 0.91 25.10
C GLN A 229 7.20 1.48 24.03
N ALA A 230 7.48 1.30 22.74
CA ALA A 230 6.61 1.78 21.67
C ALA A 230 5.36 0.91 21.47
N VAL A 231 5.43 -0.38 21.80
CA VAL A 231 4.34 -1.34 21.64
C VAL A 231 3.44 -1.39 22.88
N PHE A 232 4.03 -1.29 24.08
CA PHE A 232 3.36 -1.59 25.36
C PHE A 232 2.01 -0.89 25.54
N TYR A 233 1.98 0.44 25.47
CA TYR A 233 0.78 1.22 25.76
C TYR A 233 -0.35 0.93 24.76
N GLN A 234 -0.04 0.99 23.46
CA GLN A 234 -1.00 0.75 22.37
C GLN A 234 -1.61 -0.67 22.44
N LEU A 235 -0.79 -1.68 22.73
CA LEU A 235 -1.25 -3.06 22.85
C LEU A 235 -2.08 -3.29 24.12
N HIS A 236 -1.72 -2.61 25.23
CA HIS A 236 -2.44 -2.70 26.49
C HIS A 236 -3.84 -2.08 26.38
N THR A 237 -3.94 -0.83 25.90
CA THR A 237 -5.22 -0.14 25.68
C THR A 237 -6.15 -0.95 24.77
N HIS A 238 -5.67 -1.39 23.60
CA HIS A 238 -6.48 -2.19 22.68
C HIS A 238 -6.91 -3.55 23.29
N ARG A 239 -6.09 -4.17 24.15
CA ARG A 239 -6.48 -5.40 24.88
C ARG A 239 -7.65 -5.11 25.82
N GLU A 240 -7.63 -4.00 26.56
CA GLU A 240 -8.70 -3.64 27.49
C GLU A 240 -9.99 -3.31 26.74
N GLU A 241 -9.90 -2.52 25.66
CA GLU A 241 -11.01 -2.23 24.75
C GLU A 241 -11.64 -3.52 24.21
N MET A 242 -10.84 -4.50 23.78
CA MET A 242 -11.35 -5.79 23.28
C MET A 242 -12.03 -6.64 24.36
N VAL A 243 -11.55 -6.61 25.60
CA VAL A 243 -12.21 -7.30 26.73
C VAL A 243 -13.57 -6.66 27.04
N LEU A 244 -13.64 -5.32 27.06
CA LEU A 244 -14.89 -4.58 27.27
C LEU A 244 -15.87 -4.80 26.11
N ALA A 245 -15.42 -4.70 24.86
CA ALA A 245 -16.23 -4.93 23.68
C ALA A 245 -16.81 -6.36 23.65
N ARG A 246 -15.99 -7.38 23.97
CA ARG A 246 -16.47 -8.78 24.07
C ARG A 246 -17.52 -8.94 25.18
N ARG A 247 -17.33 -8.31 26.35
CA ARG A 247 -18.32 -8.33 27.44
C ARG A 247 -19.64 -7.67 27.02
N GLN A 248 -19.58 -6.52 26.37
CA GLN A 248 -20.78 -5.81 25.86
C GLN A 248 -21.50 -6.63 24.77
N TYR A 249 -20.77 -7.28 23.86
CA TYR A 249 -21.34 -8.15 22.84
C TYR A 249 -22.08 -9.34 23.45
N MET A 250 -21.47 -10.04 24.41
CA MET A 250 -22.11 -11.17 25.10
C MET A 250 -23.36 -10.75 25.86
N LEU A 251 -23.34 -9.61 26.55
CA LEU A 251 -24.53 -9.08 27.25
C LEU A 251 -25.66 -8.74 26.27
N ARG A 252 -25.35 -8.08 25.13
CA ARG A 252 -26.33 -7.79 24.08
C ARG A 252 -26.92 -9.05 23.45
N ALA A 253 -26.09 -10.07 23.21
CA ALA A 253 -26.56 -11.36 22.69
C ALA A 253 -27.50 -12.06 23.68
N GLN A 254 -27.19 -12.01 24.99
CA GLN A 254 -28.06 -12.57 26.03
C GLN A 254 -29.39 -11.80 26.14
N THR A 255 -29.40 -10.47 26.11
CA THR A 255 -30.64 -9.69 26.15
C THR A 255 -31.49 -9.87 24.89
N GLN A 256 -30.86 -10.01 23.71
CA GLN A 256 -31.57 -10.36 22.47
C GLN A 256 -32.16 -11.76 22.51
N ALA A 257 -31.43 -12.76 23.00
CA ALA A 257 -31.94 -14.12 23.16
C ALA A 257 -33.10 -14.19 24.17
N ALA A 258 -33.02 -13.46 25.29
CA ALA A 258 -34.11 -13.35 26.25
C ALA A 258 -35.36 -12.69 25.65
N MET A 259 -35.21 -11.56 24.95
CA MET A 259 -36.34 -10.90 24.26
C MET A 259 -36.94 -11.79 23.15
N GLN A 260 -36.13 -12.57 22.44
CA GLN A 260 -36.62 -13.53 21.44
C GLN A 260 -37.36 -14.72 22.08
N ALA A 261 -36.88 -15.22 23.23
CA ALA A 261 -37.57 -16.26 23.99
C ALA A 261 -38.92 -15.76 24.52
N GLU A 262 -38.97 -14.58 25.17
CA GLU A 262 -40.22 -13.98 25.64
C GLU A 262 -41.20 -13.70 24.48
N ALA A 263 -40.71 -13.27 23.31
CA ALA A 263 -41.54 -13.07 22.13
C ALA A 263 -42.09 -14.39 21.57
N ALA A 264 -41.31 -15.48 21.58
CA ALA A 264 -41.74 -16.80 21.15
C ALA A 264 -42.73 -17.44 22.15
N GLU A 265 -42.56 -17.21 23.45
CA GLU A 265 -43.54 -17.62 24.47
C GLU A 265 -44.86 -16.85 24.31
N ARG A 266 -44.83 -15.54 24.06
CA ARG A 266 -46.05 -14.76 23.78
C ARG A 266 -46.75 -15.20 22.49
N ALA A 267 -45.99 -15.40 21.40
CA ALA A 267 -46.56 -15.87 20.13
C ALA A 267 -47.16 -17.28 20.23
N SER A 268 -46.55 -18.18 21.02
CA SER A 268 -47.13 -19.51 21.26
C SER A 268 -48.34 -19.47 22.19
N ALA A 269 -48.38 -18.56 23.17
CA ALA A 269 -49.58 -18.32 23.99
C ALA A 269 -50.76 -17.76 23.17
N GLU A 270 -50.52 -16.81 22.26
CA GLU A 270 -51.56 -16.29 21.36
C GLU A 270 -52.07 -17.36 20.39
N ALA A 271 -51.20 -18.24 19.88
CA ALA A 271 -51.60 -19.36 19.03
C ALA A 271 -52.43 -20.42 19.78
N ASN A 272 -52.14 -20.68 21.06
CA ASN A 272 -52.85 -21.67 21.87
C ASN A 272 -54.15 -21.14 22.49
N GLY A 273 -54.32 -19.81 22.57
CA GLY A 273 -55.54 -19.16 23.06
C GLY A 273 -56.76 -19.25 22.14
N GLY A 274 -56.59 -19.75 20.90
CA GLY A 274 -57.66 -19.79 19.89
C GLY A 274 -58.66 -20.95 20.01
N VAL A 275 -58.46 -21.92 20.91
CA VAL A 275 -59.31 -23.13 21.02
C VAL A 275 -59.63 -23.47 22.48
N ALA A 276 -60.49 -22.66 23.11
CA ALA A 276 -61.02 -22.95 24.45
C ALA A 276 -62.52 -22.62 24.59
N MET A 277 -63.34 -23.61 24.21
CA MET A 277 -64.68 -23.90 24.74
C MET A 277 -65.77 -22.80 24.70
N ALA A 278 -66.66 -22.93 23.72
CA ALA A 278 -68.04 -22.47 23.82
C ALA A 278 -68.98 -23.69 23.85
N ASP A 279 -69.47 -24.06 25.04
CA ASP A 279 -70.73 -24.82 25.21
C ASP A 279 -71.24 -24.66 26.66
N GLY A 280 -72.56 -24.70 26.88
CA GLY A 280 -73.18 -24.54 28.21
C GLY A 280 -74.49 -23.75 28.25
N THR A 281 -75.55 -24.26 27.62
CA THR A 281 -76.95 -23.89 27.87
C THR A 281 -77.42 -24.38 29.26
N ALA A 282 -78.53 -23.98 29.91
CA ALA A 282 -79.64 -23.03 29.71
C ALA A 282 -80.03 -22.45 31.11
N ASP A 283 -81.11 -21.71 31.42
CA ASP A 283 -82.31 -21.16 30.73
C ASP A 283 -82.81 -19.94 31.58
N GLY A 284 -84.07 -19.47 31.44
CA GLY A 284 -84.77 -18.84 32.58
C GLY A 284 -85.56 -17.53 32.41
N ASN A 285 -86.25 -17.32 31.28
CA ASN A 285 -87.54 -16.60 31.16
C ASN A 285 -87.78 -15.16 31.73
N ALA A 286 -88.20 -14.24 30.83
CA ALA A 286 -89.01 -13.00 31.08
C ALA A 286 -88.40 -11.86 31.96
N SER A 287 -88.56 -10.54 31.67
CA SER A 287 -89.38 -9.83 30.67
C SER A 287 -88.96 -8.35 30.49
N ASN A 288 -88.92 -7.87 29.23
CA ASN A 288 -89.08 -6.50 28.69
C ASN A 288 -88.38 -5.25 29.34
N PRO A 289 -88.22 -4.13 28.59
CA PRO A 289 -87.10 -3.20 28.79
C PRO A 289 -87.51 -1.87 29.45
N LEU A 290 -86.51 -1.02 29.74
CA LEU A 290 -86.59 0.43 29.53
C LEU A 290 -85.20 1.09 29.51
N GLN A 291 -85.12 2.25 28.85
CA GLN A 291 -83.90 3.03 28.54
C GLN A 291 -83.62 4.09 29.65
N PRO A 292 -82.52 4.87 29.57
CA PRO A 292 -81.75 5.25 30.76
C PRO A 292 -82.11 6.59 31.40
N GLN A 293 -81.77 6.70 32.70
CA GLN A 293 -81.03 7.83 33.27
C GLN A 293 -79.98 7.28 34.25
#